data_AF-A0A3N4H4B4-F1
#
_entry.id   AF-A0A3N4H4B4-F1
#
_cell.length_a   1.000
_cell.length_b   1.000
_cell.length_c   1.000
_cell.angle_alpha   90.00
_cell.angle_beta   90.00
_cell.angle_gamma   90.00
#
_symmetry.space_group_name_H-M   'P 1'
#
loop_
_entity.id
_entity.type
_entity.pdbx_description
1 polymer ?
#
loop_
_entity_poly.entity_id
_entity_poly.type
_entity_poly.pdbx_seq_one_letter_code
_entity_poly.pdbx_strand_id
1 'polypeptide(L)'
;MKCILRFHWILFLFFLFSCKSERTDEISNLKEEVIGIHDEVMPFMGELKSLKKEVEIKSKGLYEQDSILNNDRINELDLLAGQLDSAFDGMFVWMRQYKSPEEGMDREEAKIYLLEQKEKVKLVNEEIKIALASAKKELGKD
;
A
#
# COMPACT_ATOMS: atom_id res chain seq x y z
N MET A 1 -45.10 -44.84 -43.62
CA MET A 1 -44.66 -43.88 -44.65
C MET A 1 -44.28 -42.59 -43.93
N LYS A 2 -42.99 -42.40 -43.63
CA LYS A 2 -42.09 -41.45 -44.29
C LYS A 2 -42.68 -40.04 -44.45
N CYS A 3 -42.28 -39.14 -43.56
CA CYS A 3 -41.83 -37.81 -43.97
C CYS A 3 -40.77 -37.31 -42.99
N ILE A 4 -39.54 -37.79 -43.19
CA ILE A 4 -38.33 -37.14 -42.71
C ILE A 4 -38.06 -36.02 -43.71
N LEU A 5 -38.12 -34.76 -43.29
CA LEU A 5 -37.44 -33.68 -43.99
C LEU A 5 -36.97 -32.61 -43.00
N ARG A 6 -35.74 -32.81 -42.53
CA ARG A 6 -34.66 -31.82 -42.35
C ARG A 6 -35.10 -30.37 -42.20
N PHE A 7 -34.98 -29.84 -40.98
CA PHE A 7 -34.52 -28.46 -40.77
C PHE A 7 -33.72 -28.32 -39.46
N HIS A 8 -32.69 -29.16 -39.32
CA HIS A 8 -31.52 -28.80 -38.51
C HIS A 8 -30.66 -27.87 -39.36
N TRP A 9 -30.91 -26.55 -39.35
CA TRP A 9 -29.90 -25.53 -39.68
C TRP A 9 -30.38 -24.08 -39.46
N ILE A 10 -30.66 -23.66 -38.23
CA ILE A 10 -30.37 -22.28 -37.82
C ILE A 10 -29.73 -22.36 -36.42
N LEU A 11 -28.63 -23.10 -36.35
CA LEU A 11 -27.53 -22.73 -35.48
C LEU A 11 -26.89 -21.49 -36.13
N PHE A 12 -26.36 -20.59 -35.29
CA PHE A 12 -25.40 -19.56 -35.67
C PHE A 12 -26.01 -18.30 -36.29
N LEU A 13 -26.31 -17.32 -35.45
CA LEU A 13 -25.64 -16.00 -35.44
C LEU A 13 -26.30 -15.14 -34.34
N PHE A 14 -25.53 -14.19 -33.79
CA PHE A 14 -25.85 -13.32 -32.64
C PHE A 14 -25.47 -13.82 -31.25
N PHE A 15 -24.25 -14.36 -31.11
CA PHE A 15 -23.39 -14.00 -29.96
C PHE A 15 -22.26 -13.12 -30.48
N LEU A 16 -22.57 -11.87 -30.81
CA LEU A 16 -21.56 -10.87 -31.09
C LEU A 16 -21.69 -9.75 -30.05
N PHE A 17 -20.60 -9.54 -29.32
CA PHE A 17 -20.29 -8.43 -28.42
C PHE A 17 -20.98 -8.37 -27.05
N SER A 18 -20.45 -9.14 -26.10
CA SER A 18 -20.29 -8.63 -24.73
C SER A 18 -18.94 -9.05 -24.17
N CYS A 19 -17.89 -8.33 -24.57
CA CYS A 19 -16.56 -8.41 -23.96
C CYS A 19 -16.04 -6.98 -23.71
N LYS A 20 -16.91 -6.12 -23.15
CA LYS A 20 -16.56 -4.75 -22.76
C LYS A 20 -16.67 -4.49 -21.25
N SER A 21 -17.50 -5.25 -20.50
CA SER A 21 -17.62 -5.07 -19.04
C SER A 21 -16.49 -5.74 -18.25
N GLU A 22 -16.08 -6.96 -18.61
CA GLU A 22 -15.05 -7.71 -17.85
C GLU A 22 -13.71 -6.97 -17.74
N ARG A 23 -13.36 -6.15 -18.76
CA ARG A 23 -12.12 -5.36 -18.79
C ARG A 23 -12.23 -3.98 -18.11
N THR A 24 -13.42 -3.46 -17.83
CA THR A 24 -13.57 -2.26 -16.97
C THR A 24 -13.43 -2.65 -15.51
N ASP A 25 -13.85 -3.86 -15.17
CA ASP A 25 -13.82 -4.38 -13.81
C ASP A 25 -12.37 -4.57 -13.32
N GLU A 26 -11.44 -5.00 -14.19
CA GLU A 26 -10.03 -5.19 -13.83
C GLU A 26 -9.32 -3.91 -13.34
N ILE A 27 -9.49 -2.78 -14.02
CA ILE A 27 -8.88 -1.49 -13.62
C ILE A 27 -9.49 -0.99 -12.31
N SER A 28 -10.81 -1.15 -12.15
CA SER A 28 -11.49 -0.80 -10.90
C SER A 28 -10.95 -1.62 -9.73
N ASN A 29 -10.86 -2.94 -9.91
CA ASN A 29 -10.33 -3.85 -8.90
C ASN A 29 -8.89 -3.51 -8.53
N LEU A 30 -8.01 -3.24 -9.50
CA LEU A 30 -6.63 -2.83 -9.22
C LEU A 30 -6.56 -1.52 -8.43
N LYS A 31 -7.41 -0.54 -8.76
CA LYS A 31 -7.51 0.70 -7.99
C LYS A 31 -7.95 0.44 -6.55
N GLU A 32 -8.97 -0.39 -6.35
CA GLU A 32 -9.43 -0.78 -5.01
C GLU A 32 -8.34 -1.51 -4.22
N GLU A 33 -7.58 -2.39 -4.86
CA GLU A 33 -6.45 -3.07 -4.22
C GLU A 33 -5.34 -2.09 -3.80
N VAL A 34 -4.98 -1.14 -4.66
CA VAL A 34 -3.97 -0.11 -4.33
C VAL A 34 -4.41 0.73 -3.14
N ILE A 35 -5.65 1.22 -3.15
CA ILE A 35 -6.19 2.06 -2.08
C ILE A 35 -6.42 1.24 -0.80
N GLY A 36 -6.81 -0.03 -0.92
CA GLY A 36 -6.98 -0.92 0.24
C GLY A 36 -5.67 -1.13 1.01
N ILE A 37 -4.53 -1.23 0.32
CA ILE A 37 -3.21 -1.34 0.96
C ILE A 37 -2.81 -0.04 1.67
N HIS A 38 -3.15 1.12 1.07
CA HIS A 38 -3.02 2.42 1.73
C HIS A 38 -3.86 2.48 3.01
N ASP A 39 -5.16 2.16 2.91
CA ASP A 39 -6.12 2.28 4.00
C ASP A 39 -5.79 1.38 5.19
N GLU A 40 -5.16 0.22 4.95
CA GLU A 40 -4.75 -0.71 6.00
C GLU A 40 -3.86 -0.06 7.07
N VAL A 41 -2.99 0.87 6.68
CA VAL A 41 -1.99 1.48 7.58
C VAL A 41 -2.35 2.89 8.03
N MET A 42 -3.35 3.52 7.41
CA MET A 42 -3.79 4.87 7.79
C MET A 42 -4.19 5.03 9.28
N PRO A 43 -4.83 4.05 9.93
CA PRO A 43 -5.12 4.14 11.36
C PRO A 43 -3.88 4.29 12.25
N PHE A 44 -2.69 3.87 11.79
CA PHE A 44 -1.46 3.87 12.58
C PHE A 44 -0.63 5.16 12.47
N MET A 45 -1.04 6.13 11.65
CA MET A 45 -0.27 7.38 11.44
C MET A 45 -0.08 8.19 12.73
N GLY A 46 -1.09 8.20 13.60
CA GLY A 46 -0.98 8.83 14.93
C GLY A 46 -0.10 8.05 15.90
N GLU A 47 -0.11 6.72 15.79
CA GLU A 47 0.71 5.84 16.60
C GLU A 47 2.19 5.98 16.24
N LEU A 48 2.55 6.04 14.94
CA LEU A 48 3.92 6.30 14.48
C LEU A 48 4.53 7.54 15.14
N LYS A 49 3.80 8.68 15.11
CA LYS A 49 4.25 9.93 15.72
C LYS A 49 4.41 9.83 17.24
N SER A 50 3.47 9.15 17.89
CA SER A 50 3.53 8.94 19.34
C SER A 50 4.75 8.11 19.73
N LEU A 51 4.96 6.97 19.04
CA LEU A 51 6.10 6.09 19.29
C LEU A 51 7.43 6.79 18.97
N LYS A 52 7.51 7.56 17.88
CA LYS A 52 8.70 8.36 17.55
C LYS A 52 9.09 9.27 18.71
N LYS A 53 8.12 10.03 19.23
CA LYS A 53 8.35 10.94 20.35
C LYS A 53 8.85 10.20 21.61
N GLU A 54 8.30 9.02 21.88
CA GLU A 54 8.73 8.21 23.02
C GLU A 54 10.16 7.66 22.86
N VAL A 55 10.51 7.22 21.65
CA VAL A 55 11.88 6.80 21.31
C VAL A 55 12.86 7.98 21.46
N GLU A 56 12.51 9.18 20.98
CA GLU A 56 13.32 10.40 21.15
C GLU A 56 13.50 10.78 22.62
N ILE A 57 12.44 10.68 23.44
CA ILE A 57 12.52 10.92 24.89
C ILE A 57 13.47 9.92 25.55
N LYS A 58 13.41 8.63 25.16
CA LYS A 58 14.31 7.60 25.67
C LYS A 58 15.76 7.88 25.28
N SER A 59 16.01 8.26 24.03
CA SER A 59 17.34 8.65 23.52
C SER A 59 17.90 9.83 24.30
N LYS A 60 17.13 10.90 24.44
CA LYS A 60 17.50 12.09 25.21
C LYS A 60 17.79 11.76 26.67
N GLY A 61 17.00 10.89 27.30
CA GLY A 61 17.23 10.45 28.67
C GLY A 61 18.57 9.73 28.86
N LEU A 62 19.01 8.93 27.89
CA LEU A 62 20.35 8.29 27.93
C LEU A 62 21.47 9.29 27.70
N TYR A 63 21.26 10.25 26.79
CA TYR A 63 22.20 11.33 26.54
C TYR A 63 22.44 12.18 27.80
N GLU A 64 21.39 12.52 28.54
CA GLU A 64 21.46 13.29 29.79
C GLU A 64 22.11 12.51 30.94
N GLN A 65 22.04 11.18 30.93
CA GLN A 65 22.69 10.32 31.92
C GLN A 65 24.20 10.24 31.71
N ASP A 66 24.64 9.81 30.53
CA ASP A 66 26.05 9.76 30.13
C ASP A 66 26.12 9.52 28.61
N SER A 67 26.42 10.57 27.84
CA SER A 67 26.44 10.50 26.38
C SER A 67 27.62 9.73 25.79
N ILE A 68 28.70 9.54 26.56
CA ILE A 68 29.88 8.77 26.10
C ILE A 68 29.61 7.29 26.32
N LEU A 69 29.16 6.92 27.53
CA LEU A 69 28.88 5.53 27.86
C LEU A 69 27.71 4.96 27.04
N ASN A 70 26.69 5.77 26.75
CA ASN A 70 25.49 5.33 26.04
C ASN A 70 25.50 5.61 24.53
N ASN A 71 26.64 6.00 23.94
CA ASN A 71 26.69 6.50 22.57
C ASN A 71 26.04 5.56 21.55
N ASP A 72 26.39 4.26 21.58
CA ASP A 72 25.85 3.27 20.66
C ASP A 72 24.32 3.16 20.79
N ARG A 73 23.82 3.18 22.03
CA ARG A 73 22.38 3.05 22.29
C ARG A 73 21.60 4.28 21.87
N ILE A 74 22.18 5.47 22.03
CA ILE A 74 21.61 6.74 21.53
C ILE A 74 21.49 6.68 20.01
N ASN A 75 22.56 6.26 19.31
CA ASN A 75 22.55 6.13 17.85
C ASN A 75 21.48 5.14 17.36
N GLU A 76 21.31 4.00 18.03
CA GLU A 76 20.25 3.02 17.69
C GLU A 76 18.84 3.62 17.83
N LEU A 77 18.58 4.37 18.90
CA LEU A 77 17.29 5.02 19.14
C LEU A 77 17.02 6.14 18.14
N ASP A 78 18.05 6.94 17.81
CA ASP A 78 17.92 8.02 16.83
C ASP A 78 17.66 7.47 15.42
N LEU A 79 18.30 6.35 15.05
CA LEU A 79 18.01 5.64 13.81
C LEU A 79 16.56 5.13 13.77
N LEU A 80 16.07 4.54 14.86
CA LEU A 80 14.68 4.08 14.96
C LEU A 80 13.68 5.25 14.89
N ALA A 81 13.98 6.38 15.54
CA ALA A 81 13.16 7.59 15.41
C ALA A 81 13.12 8.11 13.96
N GLY A 82 14.27 8.07 13.26
CA GLY A 82 14.35 8.41 11.84
C GLY A 82 13.56 7.45 10.93
N GLN A 83 13.54 6.15 11.24
CA GLN A 83 12.73 5.16 10.52
C GLN A 83 11.23 5.40 10.71
N LEU A 84 10.78 5.70 11.93
CA LEU A 84 9.38 6.05 12.20
C LEU A 84 8.95 7.30 11.45
N ASP A 85 9.82 8.32 11.39
CA ASP A 85 9.56 9.56 10.64
C ASP A 85 9.52 9.31 9.13
N SER A 86 10.47 8.54 8.61
CA SER A 86 10.54 8.18 7.19
C SER A 86 9.33 7.37 6.75
N ALA A 87 8.87 6.42 7.58
CA ALA A 87 7.66 5.65 7.32
C ALA A 87 6.39 6.52 7.34
N PHE A 88 6.32 7.47 8.27
CA PHE A 88 5.22 8.46 8.29
C PHE A 88 5.22 9.29 7.01
N ASP A 89 6.34 9.91 6.66
CA ASP A 89 6.46 10.78 5.49
C ASP A 89 6.32 10.04 4.17
N GLY A 90 6.80 8.79 4.10
CA GLY A 90 6.71 7.93 2.93
C GLY A 90 5.27 7.78 2.43
N MET A 91 4.31 7.62 3.34
CA MET A 91 2.89 7.57 2.98
C MET A 91 2.40 8.89 2.37
N PHE A 92 2.80 10.04 2.92
CA PHE A 92 2.42 11.34 2.36
C PHE A 92 3.10 11.63 1.03
N VAL A 93 4.36 11.20 0.84
CA VAL A 93 5.06 11.28 -0.44
C VAL A 93 4.30 10.47 -1.49
N TRP A 94 3.94 9.23 -1.17
CA TRP A 94 3.16 8.37 -2.06
C TRP A 94 1.81 9.00 -2.40
N MET A 95 1.04 9.48 -1.42
CA MET A 95 -0.26 10.12 -1.64
C MET A 95 -0.18 11.34 -2.57
N ARG A 96 0.89 12.14 -2.48
CA ARG A 96 1.10 13.29 -3.37
C ARG A 96 1.46 12.90 -4.80
N GLN A 97 2.08 11.74 -4.98
CA GLN A 97 2.51 11.23 -6.28
C GLN A 97 1.42 10.39 -6.98
N TYR A 98 0.57 9.73 -6.18
CA TYR A 98 -0.53 8.93 -6.68
C TYR A 98 -1.55 9.80 -7.42
N LYS A 99 -1.93 9.36 -8.61
CA LYS A 99 -2.97 9.97 -9.45
C LYS A 99 -3.94 8.88 -9.81
N SER A 100 -5.22 9.05 -9.45
CA SER A 100 -6.25 8.14 -9.97
C SER A 100 -6.24 8.21 -11.49
N PRO A 101 -6.18 7.07 -12.21
CA PRO A 101 -6.35 7.07 -13.66
C PRO A 101 -7.65 7.80 -14.03
N GLU A 102 -7.57 8.74 -14.98
CA GLU A 102 -8.71 9.53 -15.45
C GLU A 102 -9.58 8.73 -16.42
N GLU A 103 -10.85 9.11 -16.55
CA GLU A 103 -11.74 8.60 -17.60
C GLU A 103 -11.20 9.02 -18.98
N GLY A 104 -10.49 8.10 -19.66
CA GLY A 104 -9.91 8.35 -20.99
C GLY A 104 -8.43 7.97 -21.14
N MET A 105 -7.74 7.61 -20.05
CA MET A 105 -6.41 7.00 -20.11
C MET A 105 -6.47 5.68 -20.91
N ASP A 106 -5.41 5.37 -21.66
CA ASP A 106 -5.30 4.06 -22.27
C ASP A 106 -5.35 2.97 -21.20
N ARG A 107 -6.09 1.88 -21.44
CA ARG A 107 -6.33 0.87 -20.41
C ARG A 107 -5.08 0.11 -20.03
N GLU A 108 -4.20 -0.17 -20.99
CA GLU A 108 -2.96 -0.89 -20.70
C GLU A 108 -1.99 0.01 -19.94
N GLU A 109 -1.91 1.29 -20.32
CA GLU A 109 -1.17 2.30 -19.56
C GLU A 109 -1.69 2.43 -18.13
N ALA A 110 -3.02 2.49 -17.94
CA ALA A 110 -3.64 2.56 -16.62
C ALA A 110 -3.32 1.32 -15.77
N LYS A 111 -3.36 0.13 -16.39
CA LYS A 111 -3.02 -1.13 -15.73
C LYS A 111 -1.56 -1.16 -15.26
N ILE A 112 -0.62 -0.83 -16.14
CA ILE A 112 0.81 -0.79 -15.83
C ILE A 112 1.06 0.21 -14.69
N TYR A 113 0.49 1.40 -14.80
CA TYR A 113 0.61 2.42 -13.76
C TYR A 113 0.09 1.92 -12.40
N LEU A 114 -1.11 1.33 -12.35
CA LEU A 114 -1.69 0.84 -11.10
C LEU A 114 -0.88 -0.31 -10.50
N LEU A 115 -0.32 -1.21 -11.31
CA LEU A 115 0.58 -2.26 -10.83
C LEU A 115 1.86 -1.67 -10.20
N GLU A 116 2.44 -0.65 -10.80
CA GLU A 116 3.58 0.06 -10.20
C GLU A 116 3.20 0.77 -8.89
N GLN A 117 2.04 1.43 -8.84
CA GLN A 117 1.56 2.07 -7.62
C GLN A 117 1.28 1.06 -6.52
N LYS A 118 0.78 -0.13 -6.88
CA LYS A 118 0.55 -1.24 -5.96
C LYS A 118 1.84 -1.67 -5.28
N GLU A 119 2.93 -1.86 -6.03
CA GLU A 119 4.22 -2.23 -5.44
C GLU A 119 4.80 -1.10 -4.57
N LYS A 120 4.64 0.16 -4.97
CA LYS A 120 5.08 1.32 -4.17
C LYS A 120 4.34 1.41 -2.84
N VAL A 121 3.01 1.28 -2.86
CA VAL A 121 2.21 1.38 -1.62
C VAL A 121 2.39 0.17 -0.71
N LYS A 122 2.68 -1.02 -1.27
CA LYS A 122 3.09 -2.20 -0.47
C LYS A 122 4.38 -1.94 0.30
N LEU A 123 5.39 -1.36 -0.36
CA LEU A 123 6.65 -1.04 0.31
C LEU A 123 6.42 -0.07 1.46
N VAL A 124 5.66 1.01 1.24
CA VAL A 124 5.30 1.98 2.29
C VAL A 124 4.55 1.29 3.44
N ASN A 125 3.59 0.41 3.13
CA ASN A 125 2.83 -0.36 4.12
C ASN A 125 3.74 -1.26 4.97
N GLU A 126 4.68 -1.97 4.34
CA GLU A 126 5.67 -2.80 5.02
C GLU A 126 6.61 -1.98 5.92
N GLU A 127 7.12 -0.85 5.42
CA GLU A 127 7.98 0.06 6.18
C GLU A 127 7.27 0.58 7.44
N ILE A 128 6.00 0.96 7.34
CA ILE A 128 5.18 1.38 8.48
C ILE A 128 5.04 0.24 9.50
N LYS A 129 4.69 -0.97 9.05
CA LYS A 129 4.52 -2.13 9.95
C LYS A 129 5.82 -2.50 10.66
N ILE A 130 6.94 -2.49 9.94
CA ILE A 130 8.27 -2.77 10.50
C ILE A 130 8.67 -1.71 11.52
N ALA A 131 8.47 -0.42 11.22
CA ALA A 131 8.80 0.66 12.13
C ALA A 131 7.95 0.59 13.41
N LEU A 132 6.65 0.32 13.29
CA LEU A 132 5.74 0.10 14.43
C LEU A 132 6.22 -1.06 15.30
N ALA A 133 6.48 -2.22 14.71
CA ALA A 133 6.91 -3.41 15.46
C ALA A 133 8.25 -3.17 16.18
N SER A 134 9.21 -2.52 15.51
CA SER A 134 10.51 -2.21 16.09
C SER A 134 10.39 -1.25 17.27
N ALA A 135 9.55 -0.23 17.16
CA ALA A 135 9.32 0.74 18.21
C ALA A 135 8.54 0.16 19.40
N LYS A 136 7.54 -0.68 19.16
CA LYS A 136 6.81 -1.38 20.23
C LYS A 136 7.73 -2.29 21.03
N LYS A 137 8.57 -3.06 20.34
CA LYS A 137 9.58 -3.90 20.98
C LYS A 137 10.57 -3.08 21.80
N GLU A 138 11.07 -1.97 21.25
CA GLU A 138 12.00 -1.05 21.91
C GLU A 138 11.41 -0.43 23.19
N LEU A 139 10.12 -0.13 23.17
CA LEU A 139 9.39 0.51 24.28
C LEU A 139 8.68 -0.48 25.21
N GLY A 140 8.72 -1.78 24.92
CA GLY A 140 8.05 -2.82 25.72
C GLY A 140 6.53 -2.74 25.64
N LYS A 141 5.97 -2.48 24.45
CA LYS A 141 4.54 -2.28 24.18
C LYS A 141 3.93 -3.36 23.26
N ASP A 142 4.52 -4.55 23.25
CA ASP A 142 4.09 -5.68 22.42
C ASP A 142 2.75 -6.27 22.88
#